data_AF-A0A1H4EPW3-F1
#
_entry.id   AF-A0A1H4EPW3-F1
#
_cell.length_a   1.000
_cell.length_b   1.000
_cell.length_c   1.000
_cell.angle_alpha   90.00
_cell.angle_beta   90.00
_cell.angle_gamma   90.00
#
_symmetry.space_group_name_H-M   'P 1'
#
loop_
_entity.id
_entity.type
_entity.pdbx_description
1 polymer ?
#
loop_
_entity_poly.entity_id
_entity_poly.type
_entity_poly.pdbx_seq_one_letter_code
_entity_poly.pdbx_strand_id
1 'polypeptide(L)'
;MGRSTAASDDIGYHYALDCFGNVFEGRDIRFKGENVHNYNTGVIGIVLLENLTTPDEGRDGVAVIRKLFDAMGFNDRPRVPEKQKQSLEAFIAILREFFYINTLGGHREFPDQLGEGKICPGNVGLALVKELRKLTGLRAP
;
A
#
# COMPACT_ATOMS: atom_id res chain seq x y z
N MET A 1 0.54 31.45 -6.68
CA MET A 1 -0.40 31.35 -5.54
C MET A 1 -0.39 29.91 -5.07
N GLY A 2 0.35 29.59 -4.00
CA GLY A 2 0.42 28.25 -3.45
C GLY A 2 -0.93 27.90 -2.82
N ARG A 3 -1.69 26.99 -3.43
CA ARG A 3 -2.84 26.40 -2.76
C ARG A 3 -2.29 25.65 -1.54
N SER A 4 -2.62 26.13 -0.34
CA SER A 4 -2.58 25.30 0.85
C SER A 4 -3.35 24.03 0.51
N THR A 5 -2.69 22.86 0.59
CA THR A 5 -3.41 21.59 0.60
C THR A 5 -4.37 21.67 1.77
N ALA A 6 -5.67 21.68 1.50
CA ALA A 6 -6.66 21.56 2.56
C ALA A 6 -6.36 20.28 3.35
N ALA A 7 -6.48 20.34 4.67
CA ALA A 7 -6.38 19.14 5.48
C ALA A 7 -7.45 18.14 5.04
N SER A 8 -7.14 16.85 5.07
CA SER A 8 -8.13 15.82 4.82
C SER A 8 -9.15 15.80 5.96
N ASP A 9 -10.41 15.57 5.63
CA ASP A 9 -11.50 15.54 6.61
C ASP A 9 -11.46 14.25 7.48
N ASP A 10 -10.75 13.21 7.03
CA ASP A 10 -10.62 11.90 7.70
C ASP A 10 -9.37 11.15 7.17
N ILE A 11 -9.06 9.95 7.69
CA ILE A 11 -8.06 9.06 7.10
C ILE A 11 -8.37 8.75 5.62
N GLY A 12 -7.34 8.74 4.76
CA GLY A 12 -7.51 8.56 3.32
C GLY A 12 -7.80 7.13 2.85
N TYR A 13 -7.66 6.14 3.72
CA TYR A 13 -7.85 4.71 3.43
C TYR A 13 -9.15 4.21 4.04
N HIS A 14 -9.78 3.22 3.40
CA HIS A 14 -10.98 2.59 3.97
C HIS A 14 -10.62 1.56 5.03
N TYR A 15 -9.48 0.88 4.86
CA TYR A 15 -9.01 -0.10 5.82
C TYR A 15 -7.50 0.02 6.07
N ALA A 16 -7.10 -0.32 7.28
CA ALA A 16 -5.71 -0.50 7.67
C ALA A 16 -5.50 -1.91 8.22
N LEU A 17 -4.37 -2.55 7.90
CA LEU A 17 -3.98 -3.83 8.49
C LEU A 17 -2.66 -3.67 9.23
N ASP A 18 -2.61 -4.15 10.47
CA ASP A 18 -1.37 -4.19 11.25
C ASP A 18 -0.57 -5.48 11.06
N CYS A 19 0.65 -5.50 11.61
CA CYS A 19 1.57 -6.63 11.57
C CYS A 19 1.04 -7.90 12.25
N PHE A 20 -0.01 -7.79 13.07
CA PHE A 20 -0.64 -8.92 13.76
C PHE A 20 -1.82 -9.51 12.96
N GLY A 21 -2.20 -8.87 11.86
CA GLY A 21 -3.31 -9.27 11.02
C GLY A 21 -4.66 -8.69 11.46
N ASN A 22 -4.68 -7.70 12.35
CA ASN A 22 -5.91 -6.99 12.69
C ASN A 22 -6.33 -6.09 11.52
N VAL A 23 -7.63 -6.04 11.24
CA VAL A 23 -8.22 -5.14 10.24
C VAL A 23 -8.93 -4.00 10.99
N PHE A 24 -8.59 -2.77 10.65
CA PHE A 24 -9.20 -1.56 11.18
C PHE A 24 -9.97 -0.84 10.08
N GLU A 25 -11.19 -0.44 10.39
CA GLU A 25 -11.97 0.45 9.54
C GLU A 25 -11.46 1.89 9.70
N GLY A 26 -11.24 2.56 8.57
CA GLY A 26 -10.91 3.97 8.48
C GLY A 26 -12.11 4.74 7.94
N ARG A 27 -11.94 5.33 6.76
CA ARG A 27 -13.05 5.99 6.06
C ARG A 27 -14.08 4.95 5.64
N ASP A 28 -15.36 5.19 5.97
CA ASP A 28 -16.44 4.30 5.57
C ASP A 28 -16.42 4.06 4.04
N ILE A 29 -16.49 2.79 3.65
CA ILE A 29 -16.31 2.30 2.27
C ILE A 29 -17.29 2.91 1.27
N ARG A 30 -18.40 3.50 1.74
CA ARG A 30 -19.39 4.18 0.88
C ARG A 30 -18.94 5.58 0.46
N PHE A 31 -17.94 6.15 1.12
CA PHE A 31 -17.37 7.44 0.77
C PHE A 31 -16.12 7.29 -0.08
N LYS A 32 -15.80 8.33 -0.85
CA LYS A 32 -14.58 8.38 -1.65
C LYS A 32 -13.36 8.53 -0.74
N GLY A 33 -12.39 7.63 -0.89
CA GLY A 33 -11.08 7.70 -0.23
C GLY A 33 -10.18 8.83 -0.76
N GLU A 34 -9.03 8.97 -0.11
CA GLU A 34 -7.95 9.90 -0.45
C GLU A 34 -6.60 9.16 -0.42
N ASN A 35 -6.53 8.02 -1.12
CA ASN A 35 -5.43 7.06 -1.05
C ASN A 35 -4.61 6.93 -2.34
N VAL A 36 -5.19 7.21 -3.52
CA VAL A 36 -4.50 7.25 -4.82
C VAL A 36 -4.90 8.52 -5.57
N HIS A 37 -3.92 9.39 -5.86
CA HIS A 37 -4.21 10.68 -6.48
C HIS A 37 -4.88 10.49 -7.85
N ASN A 38 -5.99 11.20 -8.12
CA ASN A 38 -6.82 11.07 -9.33
C ASN A 38 -7.52 9.72 -9.58
N TYR A 39 -7.29 8.67 -8.78
CA TYR A 39 -7.87 7.33 -8.98
C TYR A 39 -8.76 6.84 -7.82
N ASN A 40 -9.13 7.71 -6.87
CA ASN A 40 -9.93 7.31 -5.71
C ASN A 40 -11.39 6.87 -6.01
N THR A 41 -11.98 7.27 -7.15
CA THR A 41 -13.37 6.90 -7.47
C THR A 41 -13.45 5.42 -7.86
N GLY A 42 -14.28 4.65 -7.15
CA GLY A 42 -14.45 3.21 -7.41
C GLY A 42 -13.27 2.35 -6.92
N VAL A 43 -12.40 2.88 -6.06
CA VAL A 43 -11.24 2.18 -5.51
C VAL A 43 -11.37 2.02 -4.01
N ILE A 44 -11.18 0.80 -3.51
CA ILE A 44 -11.09 0.51 -2.08
C ILE A 44 -9.62 0.60 -1.66
N GLY A 45 -9.24 1.65 -0.94
CA GLY A 45 -7.88 1.79 -0.40
C GLY A 45 -7.65 0.99 0.88
N ILE A 46 -6.59 0.18 0.88
CA ILE A 46 -6.09 -0.57 2.03
C ILE A 46 -4.65 -0.15 2.29
N VAL A 47 -4.31 0.16 3.55
CA VAL A 47 -2.93 0.44 3.98
C VAL A 47 -2.39 -0.67 4.88
N LEU A 48 -1.15 -1.11 4.62
CA LEU A 48 -0.41 -1.97 5.55
C LEU A 48 0.40 -1.07 6.48
N LEU A 49 0.24 -1.25 7.79
CA LEU A 49 0.86 -0.40 8.82
C LEU A 49 2.32 -0.79 9.09
N GLU A 50 3.13 -0.78 8.04
CA GLU A 50 4.55 -1.13 8.06
C GLU A 50 5.33 -0.48 6.91
N ASN A 51 6.65 -0.42 7.03
CA ASN A 51 7.53 0.08 5.97
C ASN A 51 8.09 -1.08 5.13
N LEU A 52 7.56 -1.20 3.91
CA LEU A 52 7.90 -2.25 2.95
C LEU A 52 8.85 -1.78 1.83
N THR A 53 9.55 -0.65 2.05
CA THR A 53 10.54 -0.14 1.10
C THR A 53 11.88 -0.81 1.29
N THR A 54 12.51 -1.21 0.19
CA THR A 54 13.90 -1.66 0.19
C THR A 54 14.86 -0.46 0.31
N PRO A 55 16.12 -0.67 0.72
CA PRO A 55 17.08 0.41 0.95
C PRO A 55 17.39 1.28 -0.28
N ASP A 56 17.20 0.74 -1.48
CA ASP A 56 17.30 1.45 -2.76
C ASP A 56 16.10 2.36 -3.06
N GLU A 57 15.00 2.22 -2.32
CA GLU A 57 13.78 3.03 -2.46
C GLU A 57 13.78 4.23 -1.51
N GLY A 58 14.42 5.30 -1.96
CA GLY A 58 14.48 6.59 -1.27
C GLY A 58 15.54 7.50 -1.88
N ARG A 59 15.34 8.82 -1.79
CA ARG A 59 16.32 9.82 -2.29
C ARG A 59 16.83 10.75 -1.18
N ASP A 60 16.54 10.43 0.08
CA ASP A 60 16.90 11.24 1.23
C ASP A 60 18.16 10.74 1.96
N GLY A 61 18.66 11.53 2.90
CA GLY A 61 19.84 11.16 3.71
C GLY A 61 19.63 9.89 4.54
N VAL A 62 18.37 9.55 4.85
CA VAL A 62 18.00 8.32 5.56
C VAL A 62 18.24 7.08 4.68
N ALA A 63 17.95 7.16 3.38
CA ALA A 63 18.25 6.09 2.43
C ALA A 63 19.76 5.82 2.32
N VAL A 64 20.60 6.85 2.37
CA VAL A 64 22.07 6.70 2.37
C VAL A 64 22.54 5.97 3.64
N ILE A 65 22.02 6.36 4.81
CA ILE A 65 22.34 5.69 6.08
C ILE A 65 21.88 4.23 6.06
N ARG A 66 20.65 3.95 5.60
CA ARG A 66 20.14 2.57 5.47
C ARG A 66 21.06 1.70 4.60
N LYS A 67 21.44 2.18 3.41
CA LYS A 67 22.36 1.47 2.51
C LYS A 67 23.72 1.17 3.15
N LEU A 68 24.26 2.10 3.95
CA LEU A 68 25.52 1.87 4.67
C LEU A 68 25.35 0.81 5.76
N PHE A 69 24.26 0.85 6.53
CA PHE A 69 23.95 -0.19 7.51
C PHE A 69 23.73 -1.57 6.87
N ASP A 70 23.07 -1.64 5.71
CA ASP A 70 22.93 -2.88 4.94
C ASP A 70 24.30 -3.43 4.50
N ALA A 71 25.16 -2.57 3.95
CA ALA A 71 26.50 -2.97 3.50
C ALA A 71 27.37 -3.48 4.66
N MET A 72 27.11 -3.00 5.88
CA MET A 72 27.77 -3.45 7.11
C MET A 72 27.07 -4.67 7.76
N GLY A 73 26.02 -5.22 7.15
CA GLY A 73 25.36 -6.45 7.61
C GLY A 73 24.40 -6.28 8.79
N PHE A 74 23.97 -5.05 9.10
CA PHE A 74 23.16 -4.74 10.29
C PHE A 74 21.64 -4.74 10.05
N ASN A 75 21.14 -5.21 8.89
CA ASN A 75 19.73 -5.01 8.52
C ASN A 75 18.93 -6.31 8.35
N ASP A 76 17.77 -6.33 9.00
CA ASP A 76 16.66 -7.19 8.65
C ASP A 76 16.02 -6.66 7.36
N ARG A 77 15.95 -7.52 6.34
CA ARG A 77 15.24 -7.18 5.11
C ARG A 77 13.76 -6.97 5.42
N PRO A 78 13.14 -5.88 4.93
CA PRO A 78 11.70 -5.68 5.14
C PRO A 78 10.95 -6.90 4.60
N ARG A 79 10.02 -7.41 5.41
CA ARG A 79 9.18 -8.56 5.09
C ARG A 79 7.80 -8.31 5.65
N VAL A 80 6.78 -8.75 4.91
CA VAL A 80 5.41 -8.72 5.40
C VAL A 80 5.25 -9.87 6.40
N PRO A 81 4.80 -9.61 7.64
CA PRO A 81 4.46 -10.65 8.61
C PRO A 81 3.43 -11.63 8.05
N GLU A 82 3.64 -12.92 8.31
CA GLU A 82 2.77 -13.99 7.79
C GLU A 82 1.29 -13.80 8.19
N LYS A 83 1.03 -13.36 9.43
CA LYS A 83 -0.33 -13.07 9.91
C LYS A 83 -0.99 -11.93 9.13
N GLN A 84 -0.24 -10.88 8.82
CA GLN A 84 -0.75 -9.75 8.04
C GLN A 84 -1.04 -10.15 6.60
N LYS A 85 -0.17 -10.98 6.00
CA LYS A 85 -0.40 -11.55 4.67
C LYS A 85 -1.67 -12.42 4.63
N GLN A 86 -1.81 -13.36 5.55
CA GLN A 86 -2.98 -14.25 5.63
C GLN A 86 -4.28 -13.46 5.86
N SER A 87 -4.23 -12.46 6.75
CA SER A 87 -5.36 -11.56 6.99
C SER A 87 -5.74 -10.76 5.73
N LEU A 88 -4.75 -10.21 5.01
CA LEU A 88 -4.98 -9.50 3.77
C LEU A 88 -5.59 -10.40 2.68
N GLU A 89 -5.11 -11.64 2.54
CA GLU A 89 -5.66 -12.63 1.61
C GLU A 89 -7.14 -12.91 1.89
N ALA A 90 -7.46 -13.23 3.16
CA ALA A 90 -8.83 -13.49 3.60
C ALA A 90 -9.70 -12.24 3.41
N PHE A 91 -9.18 -11.06 3.74
CA PHE A 91 -9.92 -9.81 3.63
C PHE A 91 -10.23 -9.43 2.18
N ILE A 92 -9.28 -9.62 1.25
CA ILE A 92 -9.54 -9.45 -0.18
C ILE A 92 -10.61 -10.44 -0.66
N ALA A 93 -10.58 -11.69 -0.20
CA ALA A 93 -11.62 -12.67 -0.54
C ALA A 93 -13.01 -12.20 -0.07
N ILE A 94 -13.12 -11.75 1.19
CA ILE A 94 -14.37 -11.21 1.76
C ILE A 94 -14.86 -10.00 0.95
N LEU A 95 -14.00 -9.02 0.66
CA LEU A 95 -14.40 -7.84 -0.13
C LEU A 95 -14.95 -8.22 -1.51
N ARG A 96 -14.43 -9.27 -2.14
CA ARG A 96 -14.91 -9.76 -3.45
C ARG A 96 -16.28 -10.43 -3.39
N GLU A 97 -16.75 -10.85 -2.21
CA GLU A 97 -18.11 -11.38 -2.05
C GLU A 97 -19.17 -10.26 -2.12
N PHE A 98 -18.80 -9.04 -1.72
CA PHE A 98 -19.71 -7.89 -1.64
C PHE A 98 -19.53 -6.89 -2.78
N PHE A 99 -18.33 -6.80 -3.36
CA PHE A 99 -17.99 -5.80 -4.37
C PHE A 99 -17.44 -6.44 -5.64
N TYR A 100 -17.81 -5.88 -6.80
CA TYR A 100 -17.22 -6.27 -8.07
C TYR A 100 -15.80 -5.73 -8.21
N ILE A 101 -14.81 -6.53 -7.80
CA ILE A 101 -13.39 -6.20 -7.85
C ILE A 101 -12.72 -7.06 -8.91
N ASN A 102 -12.16 -6.43 -9.95
CA ASN A 102 -11.46 -7.11 -11.05
C ASN A 102 -9.98 -6.71 -11.20
N THR A 103 -9.51 -5.80 -10.34
CA THR A 103 -8.17 -5.21 -10.36
C THR A 103 -7.63 -5.11 -8.93
N LEU A 104 -6.35 -5.39 -8.76
CA LEU A 104 -5.59 -5.22 -7.51
C LEU A 104 -4.21 -4.64 -7.86
N GLY A 105 -3.85 -3.52 -7.24
CA GLY A 105 -2.61 -2.82 -7.57
C GLY A 105 -1.98 -2.13 -6.36
N GLY A 106 -0.66 -1.97 -6.42
CA GLY A 106 0.06 -1.07 -5.51
C GLY A 106 -0.16 0.39 -5.93
N HIS A 107 -0.06 1.33 -4.98
CA HIS A 107 -0.25 2.76 -5.23
C HIS A 107 0.54 3.23 -6.47
N ARG A 108 1.84 2.90 -6.58
CA ARG A 108 2.68 3.29 -7.73
C ARG A 108 2.36 2.61 -9.07
N GLU A 109 1.49 1.60 -9.11
CA GLU A 109 1.07 0.96 -10.36
C GLU A 109 -0.07 1.71 -11.05
N PHE A 110 -0.77 2.60 -10.34
CA PHE A 110 -1.77 3.46 -10.97
C PHE A 110 -1.08 4.51 -11.85
N PRO A 111 -1.74 4.98 -12.93
CA PRO A 111 -1.10 5.91 -13.85
C PRO A 111 -0.68 7.22 -13.15
N ASP A 112 0.40 7.80 -13.64
CA ASP A 112 1.01 9.06 -13.18
C ASP A 112 1.52 9.11 -11.72
N GLN A 113 1.33 8.05 -10.92
CA GLN A 113 1.76 8.05 -9.51
C GLN A 113 3.29 8.06 -9.33
N LEU A 114 4.03 7.42 -10.26
CA LEU A 114 5.49 7.48 -10.27
C LEU A 114 6.01 8.90 -10.58
N GLY A 115 5.27 9.67 -11.38
CA GLY A 115 5.59 11.07 -11.71
C GLY A 115 5.52 11.99 -10.48
N GLU A 116 4.72 11.61 -9.47
CA GLU A 116 4.61 12.28 -8.17
C GLU A 116 5.65 11.82 -7.14
N GLY A 117 6.55 10.91 -7.52
CA GLY A 117 7.56 10.34 -6.62
C GLY A 117 7.00 9.36 -5.59
N LYS A 118 5.80 8.81 -5.80
CA LYS A 118 5.20 7.81 -4.91
C LYS A 118 5.94 6.48 -5.04
N ILE A 119 6.58 6.03 -3.96
CA ILE A 119 7.24 4.72 -3.87
C ILE A 119 6.33 3.63 -3.29
N CYS A 120 5.20 4.02 -2.69
CA CYS A 120 4.24 3.11 -2.06
C CYS A 120 3.71 2.07 -3.09
N PRO A 121 3.58 0.78 -2.71
CA PRO A 121 3.74 0.19 -1.37
C PRO A 121 5.17 -0.32 -1.08
N GLY A 122 6.20 0.23 -1.73
CA GLY A 122 7.56 -0.29 -1.69
C GLY A 122 7.74 -1.56 -2.53
N ASN A 123 8.97 -2.00 -2.70
CA ASN A 123 9.33 -3.17 -3.50
C ASN A 123 8.80 -4.46 -2.86
N VAL A 124 8.86 -4.56 -1.53
CA VAL A 124 8.35 -5.73 -0.80
C VAL A 124 6.82 -5.76 -0.87
N GLY A 125 6.16 -4.62 -0.66
CA GLY A 125 4.71 -4.53 -0.79
C GLY A 125 4.24 -4.78 -2.23
N LEU A 126 4.97 -4.30 -3.24
CA LEU A 126 4.64 -4.56 -4.63
C LEU A 126 4.80 -6.05 -4.98
N ALA A 127 5.82 -6.72 -4.42
CA ALA A 127 5.99 -8.16 -4.59
C ALA A 127 4.79 -8.93 -4.01
N LEU A 128 4.31 -8.53 -2.82
CA LEU A 128 3.09 -9.08 -2.24
C LEU A 128 1.87 -8.84 -3.14
N VAL A 129 1.66 -7.63 -3.66
CA VAL A 129 0.54 -7.34 -4.60
C VAL A 129 0.61 -8.24 -5.84
N LYS A 130 1.81 -8.48 -6.39
CA LYS A 130 2.00 -9.40 -7.52
C LYS A 130 1.67 -10.85 -7.16
N GLU A 131 2.05 -11.29 -5.97
CA GLU A 131 1.69 -12.61 -5.44
C GLU A 131 0.16 -12.76 -5.29
N LEU A 132 -0.48 -11.80 -4.63
CA LEU A 132 -1.93 -11.79 -4.43
C LEU A 132 -2.71 -11.79 -5.74
N ARG A 133 -2.26 -11.06 -6.75
CA ARG A 133 -2.86 -11.11 -8.10
C ARG A 133 -2.78 -12.51 -8.71
N LYS A 134 -1.65 -13.21 -8.57
CA LYS A 134 -1.50 -14.59 -9.06
C LYS A 134 -2.46 -15.54 -8.34
N LEU A 135 -2.64 -15.37 -7.04
CA LEU A 135 -3.55 -16.20 -6.23
C LEU A 135 -5.03 -15.92 -6.54
N THR A 136 -5.39 -14.66 -6.75
CA THR A 136 -6.79 -14.22 -6.87
C THR A 136 -7.30 -14.14 -8.30
N GLY A 137 -6.41 -14.09 -9.29
CA GLY A 137 -6.73 -13.86 -10.71
C GLY A 137 -7.05 -12.40 -11.05
N LEU A 138 -6.84 -11.46 -10.12
CA LEU A 138 -7.09 -10.03 -10.33
C LEU A 138 -6.04 -9.41 -11.27
N ARG A 139 -6.47 -8.43 -12.07
CA ARG A 139 -5.61 -7.75 -13.04
C ARG A 139 -4.80 -6.62 -12.38
N ALA A 140 -3.74 -6.20 -13.06
CA ALA A 140 -3.08 -4.92 -12.76
C ALA A 140 -4.01 -3.73 -13.05
N PRO A 141 -3.86 -2.60 -12.35
CA PRO A 141 -4.49 -1.34 -12.71
C PRO A 141 -3.94 -0.77 -14.03
#